data_AF-A0A1H0JHW8-F1
#
_entry.id   AF-A0A1H0JHW8-F1
#
_cell.length_a   1.000
_cell.length_b   1.000
_cell.length_c   1.000
_cell.angle_alpha   90.00
_cell.angle_beta   90.00
_cell.angle_gamma   90.00
#
_symmetry.space_group_name_H-M   'P 1'
#
loop_
_entity.id
_entity.type
_entity.pdbx_description
1 polymer ?
#
loop_
_entity_poly.entity_id
_entity_poly.type
_entity_poly.pdbx_seq_one_letter_code
_entity_poly.pdbx_strand_id
1 'polypeptide(L)'
;MFDPRNDLPLCASHYIQAVEAVRGQGAALKLLRELLCLNAHAEMVYAPDINAYFLRLDDLDRGSNKRVRMLDAVATMPFESVEVFRAEIATWTPQDYAHVHDSMGLNALIELGLLLSN
;
A
#
# COMPACT_ATOMS: atom_id res chain seq x y z
N MET A 1 17.56 -7.56 6.09
CA MET A 1 18.50 -6.82 5.22
C MET A 1 17.68 -6.32 4.05
N PHE A 2 17.59 -5.01 3.84
CA PHE A 2 16.88 -4.44 2.68
C PHE A 2 17.68 -4.77 1.42
N ASP A 3 17.02 -5.35 0.42
CA ASP A 3 17.62 -5.56 -0.89
C ASP A 3 16.98 -4.56 -1.87
N PRO A 4 17.69 -3.46 -2.22
CA PRO A 4 17.14 -2.44 -3.12
C PRO A 4 16.84 -2.99 -4.53
N ARG A 5 17.26 -4.22 -4.85
CA ARG A 5 16.89 -4.87 -6.12
C ARG A 5 15.48 -5.42 -6.10
N ASN A 6 14.95 -5.78 -4.92
CA ASN A 6 13.70 -6.50 -4.75
C ASN A 6 12.69 -5.76 -3.87
N ASP A 7 13.13 -4.75 -3.12
CA ASP A 7 12.30 -3.90 -2.26
C ASP A 7 11.91 -2.62 -3.01
N LEU A 8 10.65 -2.52 -3.44
CA LEU A 8 10.11 -1.34 -4.12
C LEU A 8 9.42 -0.42 -3.12
N PRO A 9 9.76 0.88 -3.05
CA PRO A 9 9.09 1.81 -2.15
C PRO A 9 7.63 2.00 -2.56
N LEU A 10 6.72 1.94 -1.59
CA LEU A 10 5.30 2.20 -1.79
C LEU A 10 4.95 3.66 -1.46
N CYS A 11 3.67 4.01 -1.61
CA CYS A 11 3.13 5.33 -1.30
C CYS A 11 3.22 5.67 0.18
N ALA A 12 2.82 6.91 0.52
CA ALA A 12 2.77 7.38 1.89
C ALA A 12 2.00 6.40 2.78
N SER A 13 2.55 6.14 3.97
CA SER A 13 2.09 5.09 4.87
C SER A 13 0.63 5.22 5.29
N HIS A 14 0.06 6.42 5.34
CA HIS A 14 -1.36 6.61 5.68
C HIS A 14 -2.33 5.97 4.69
N TYR A 15 -1.99 5.85 3.40
CA TYR A 15 -2.86 5.13 2.45
C TYR A 15 -2.97 3.66 2.82
N ILE A 16 -1.83 3.04 3.13
CA ILE A 16 -1.74 1.63 3.50
C ILE A 16 -2.38 1.42 4.87
N GLN A 17 -2.03 2.25 5.86
CA GLN A 17 -2.57 2.18 7.22
C GLN A 17 -4.10 2.33 7.24
N ALA A 18 -4.66 3.26 6.45
CA ALA A 18 -6.10 3.42 6.37
C ALA A 18 -6.77 2.18 5.78
N VAL A 19 -6.22 1.62 4.69
CA VAL A 19 -6.77 0.41 4.06
C VAL A 19 -6.71 -0.79 4.99
N GLU A 20 -5.58 -0.98 5.69
CA GLU A 20 -5.41 -2.05 6.67
C GLU A 20 -6.37 -1.89 7.87
N ALA A 21 -6.61 -0.66 8.32
CA ALA A 21 -7.55 -0.40 9.40
C ALA A 21 -9.01 -0.65 8.99
N VAL A 22 -9.37 -0.25 7.76
CA VAL A 22 -10.76 -0.35 7.25
C VAL A 22 -11.10 -1.75 6.78
N ARG A 23 -10.24 -2.38 5.99
CA ARG A 23 -10.48 -3.69 5.36
C ARG A 23 -9.85 -4.86 6.12
N GLY A 24 -9.03 -4.58 7.13
CA GLY A 24 -8.36 -5.58 7.95
C GLY A 24 -6.93 -5.89 7.49
N GLN A 25 -6.20 -6.59 8.35
CA GLN A 25 -4.79 -6.87 8.17
C GLN A 25 -4.52 -7.69 6.88
N GLY A 26 -3.58 -7.23 6.06
CA GLY A 26 -3.18 -7.82 4.79
C GLY A 26 -4.00 -7.38 3.59
N ALA A 27 -5.01 -6.52 3.77
CA ALA A 27 -5.85 -6.02 2.69
C ALA A 27 -5.06 -5.20 1.67
N ALA A 28 -4.11 -4.38 2.13
CA ALA A 28 -3.31 -3.56 1.23
C ALA A 28 -2.42 -4.42 0.32
N LEU A 29 -1.77 -5.45 0.89
CA LEU A 29 -1.00 -6.42 0.11
C LEU A 29 -1.88 -7.19 -0.88
N LYS A 30 -3.11 -7.55 -0.49
CA LYS A 30 -4.05 -8.23 -1.39
C LYS A 30 -4.40 -7.38 -2.61
N LEU A 31 -4.70 -6.10 -2.42
CA LEU A 31 -4.97 -5.16 -3.52
C LEU A 31 -3.78 -5.04 -4.47
N LEU A 32 -2.56 -4.91 -3.92
CA LEU A 32 -1.34 -4.85 -4.72
C LEU A 32 -1.10 -6.14 -5.51
N ARG A 33 -1.34 -7.31 -4.89
CA ARG A 33 -1.23 -8.61 -5.55
C ARG A 33 -2.20 -8.74 -6.72
N GLU A 34 -3.45 -8.32 -6.54
CA GLU A 34 -4.47 -8.38 -7.59
C GLU A 34 -4.14 -7.43 -8.76
N LEU A 35 -3.76 -6.19 -8.47
CA LEU A 35 -3.40 -5.22 -9.50
C LEU A 35 -2.15 -5.65 -10.27
N LEU A 36 -1.10 -6.03 -9.57
CA LEU A 36 0.19 -6.32 -10.19
C LEU A 36 0.32 -7.78 -10.63
N CYS A 37 -0.70 -8.63 -10.37
CA CYS A 37 -0.65 -10.07 -10.58
C CYS A 37 0.61 -10.70 -9.93
N LEU A 38 0.89 -10.31 -8.68
CA LEU A 38 2.04 -10.82 -7.94
C LEU A 38 1.77 -12.24 -7.46
N ASN A 39 2.83 -12.98 -7.24
CA ASN A 39 2.75 -14.32 -6.69
C ASN A 39 2.58 -14.32 -5.16
N ALA A 40 2.47 -15.52 -4.58
CA ALA A 40 2.24 -15.70 -3.15
C ALA A 40 3.43 -15.30 -2.25
N HIS A 41 4.63 -15.17 -2.82
CA HIS A 41 5.87 -14.80 -2.13
C HIS A 41 6.07 -13.28 -2.02
N ALA A 42 5.25 -12.47 -2.68
CA ALA A 42 5.31 -11.02 -2.53
C ALA A 42 4.92 -10.61 -1.10
N GLU A 43 5.73 -9.78 -0.46
CA GLU A 43 5.54 -9.36 0.93
C GLU A 43 5.50 -7.83 1.04
N MET A 44 4.76 -7.32 2.03
CA MET A 44 4.79 -5.90 2.38
C MET A 44 5.60 -5.73 3.66
N VAL A 45 6.65 -4.90 3.61
CA VAL A 45 7.60 -4.70 4.69
C VAL A 45 7.54 -3.25 5.15
N TYR A 46 7.33 -3.04 6.45
CA TYR A 46 7.35 -1.71 7.05
C TYR A 46 8.75 -1.37 7.58
N ALA A 47 9.27 -0.21 7.18
CA ALA A 47 10.50 0.37 7.70
C ALA A 47 10.14 1.49 8.71
N PRO A 48 10.18 1.22 10.02
CA PRO A 48 9.73 2.18 11.04
C PRO A 48 10.63 3.42 11.11
N ASP A 49 11.93 3.28 10.85
CA ASP A 49 12.92 4.38 10.94
C ASP A 49 12.64 5.53 9.97
N ILE A 50 11.98 5.23 8.85
CA ILE A 50 11.64 6.20 7.79
C ILE A 50 10.14 6.26 7.52
N ASN A 51 9.32 5.61 8.36
CA ASN A 51 7.88 5.49 8.23
C ASN A 51 7.41 5.18 6.80
N ALA A 52 8.00 4.17 6.17
CA ALA A 52 7.72 3.81 4.78
C ALA A 52 7.45 2.31 4.64
N TYR A 53 6.52 1.97 3.75
CA TYR A 53 6.28 0.60 3.34
C TYR A 53 7.01 0.28 2.04
N PHE A 54 7.47 -0.95 1.93
CA PHE A 54 8.11 -1.51 0.75
C PHE A 54 7.36 -2.77 0.32
N LEU A 55 7.23 -2.94 -0.98
CA LEU A 55 6.79 -4.19 -1.58
C LEU A 55 8.04 -5.00 -1.94
N ARG A 56 8.24 -6.10 -1.22
CA ARG A 56 9.31 -7.07 -1.49
C ARG A 56 8.82 -8.09 -2.50
N LEU A 57 9.53 -8.20 -3.61
CA LEU A 57 9.24 -9.14 -4.69
C LEU A 57 10.31 -10.23 -4.74
N ASP A 58 9.94 -11.39 -5.28
CA ASP A 58 10.93 -12.41 -5.63
C ASP A 58 11.48 -12.18 -7.05
N ASP A 59 12.54 -12.91 -7.41
CA ASP A 59 13.18 -12.76 -8.71
C ASP A 59 12.25 -13.11 -9.89
N LEU A 60 11.21 -13.92 -9.66
CA LEU A 60 10.23 -14.30 -10.68
C LEU A 60 9.33 -13.11 -11.03
N ASP A 61 8.73 -12.48 -10.02
CA ASP A 61 7.94 -11.27 -10.22
C ASP A 61 8.84 -10.13 -10.72
N ARG A 62 10.06 -10.00 -10.22
CA ARG A 62 10.99 -8.94 -10.63
C ARG A 62 11.46 -9.08 -12.09
N GLY A 63 11.75 -10.31 -12.54
CA GLY A 63 12.28 -10.57 -13.88
C GLY A 63 11.21 -10.72 -14.97
N SER A 64 10.06 -11.30 -14.62
CA SER A 64 9.08 -11.79 -15.61
C SER A 64 7.77 -11.03 -15.60
N ASN A 65 7.43 -10.34 -14.50
CA ASN A 65 6.17 -9.63 -14.41
C ASN A 65 6.26 -8.29 -15.15
N LYS A 66 5.57 -8.21 -16.30
CA LYS A 66 5.56 -7.00 -17.13
C LYS A 66 4.97 -5.79 -16.39
N ARG A 67 4.04 -5.99 -15.46
CA ARG A 67 3.44 -4.89 -14.68
C ARG A 67 4.46 -4.31 -13.70
N VAL A 68 5.22 -5.18 -13.03
CA VAL A 68 6.37 -4.78 -12.19
C VAL A 68 7.46 -4.10 -13.01
N ARG A 69 7.76 -4.60 -14.21
CA ARG A 69 8.76 -3.96 -15.08
C ARG A 69 8.30 -2.60 -15.64
N MET A 70 7.00 -2.42 -15.87
CA MET A 70 6.45 -1.13 -16.27
C MET A 70 6.59 -0.09 -15.14
N LEU A 71 6.43 -0.50 -13.88
CA LEU A 71 6.70 0.34 -12.71
C LEU A 71 8.15 0.82 -12.63
N ASP A 72 9.11 -0.01 -13.04
CA ASP A 72 10.56 0.29 -13.02
C ASP A 72 11.00 1.13 -14.23
N ALA A 73 10.42 0.87 -15.41
CA ALA A 73 10.78 1.53 -16.67
C ALA A 73 10.26 2.97 -16.79
N VAL A 74 9.10 3.25 -16.19
CA VAL A 74 8.71 4.62 -15.89
C VAL A 74 9.46 4.94 -14.59
N ALA A 75 10.20 6.04 -14.50
CA ALA A 75 10.85 6.46 -13.25
C ALA A 75 9.81 6.92 -12.19
N THR A 76 8.69 6.21 -12.10
CA THR A 76 7.59 6.36 -11.18
C THR A 76 8.03 5.85 -9.82
N MET A 77 8.58 6.79 -9.07
CA MET A 77 8.18 7.08 -7.69
C MET A 77 6.70 6.71 -7.39
N PRO A 78 6.25 6.65 -6.11
CA PRO A 78 5.09 5.92 -5.57
C PRO A 78 3.66 6.09 -6.16
N PHE A 79 3.52 6.67 -7.35
CA PHE A 79 2.33 7.07 -8.07
C PHE A 79 1.35 5.94 -8.41
N GLU A 80 1.77 4.77 -8.91
CA GLU A 80 0.78 3.73 -9.22
C GLU A 80 0.24 3.04 -7.97
N SER A 81 1.07 2.83 -6.94
CA SER A 81 0.59 2.27 -5.66
C SER A 81 -0.41 3.20 -4.97
N VAL A 82 -0.21 4.52 -5.04
CA VAL A 82 -1.18 5.47 -4.46
C VAL A 82 -2.49 5.49 -5.23
N GLU A 83 -2.49 5.28 -6.56
CA GLU A 83 -3.72 5.25 -7.34
C GLU A 83 -4.60 4.04 -6.99
N VAL A 84 -4.00 2.88 -6.71
CA VAL A 84 -4.75 1.70 -6.23
C VAL A 84 -5.48 2.01 -4.93
N PHE A 85 -4.74 2.55 -3.95
CA PHE A 85 -5.34 2.83 -2.65
C PHE A 85 -6.32 3.99 -2.75
N ARG A 86 -6.07 5.02 -3.57
CA ARG A 86 -7.05 6.08 -3.83
C ARG A 86 -8.33 5.56 -4.48
N ALA A 87 -8.21 4.65 -5.45
CA ALA A 87 -9.36 4.05 -6.11
C ALA A 87 -10.19 3.23 -5.11
N GLU A 88 -9.53 2.44 -4.25
CA GLU A 88 -10.20 1.72 -3.16
C GLU A 88 -10.90 2.70 -2.19
N ILE A 89 -10.17 3.70 -1.68
CA ILE A 89 -10.69 4.69 -0.73
C ILE A 89 -11.87 5.47 -1.31
N ALA A 90 -11.85 5.79 -2.61
CA ALA A 90 -12.93 6.49 -3.28
C ALA A 90 -14.25 5.70 -3.30
N THR A 91 -14.21 4.39 -3.06
CA THR A 91 -15.42 3.55 -2.92
C THR A 91 -16.02 3.59 -1.52
N TRP A 92 -15.31 4.12 -0.53
CA TRP A 92 -15.72 4.04 0.87
C TRP A 92 -16.84 5.00 1.20
N THR A 93 -17.71 4.52 2.07
CA THR A 93 -18.74 5.31 2.75
C THR A 93 -18.35 5.51 4.22
N PRO A 94 -18.97 6.46 4.95
CA PRO A 94 -18.74 6.62 6.38
C PRO A 94 -18.97 5.35 7.22
N GLN A 95 -19.80 4.42 6.74
CA GLN A 95 -20.02 3.14 7.40
C GLN A 95 -18.83 2.18 7.27
N ASP A 96 -18.06 2.28 6.19
CA ASP A 96 -16.90 1.40 5.94
C ASP A 96 -15.77 1.67 6.94
N TYR A 97 -15.64 2.88 7.49
CA TYR A 97 -14.59 3.23 8.45
C TYR A 97 -15.13 3.59 9.85
N ALA A 98 -16.42 3.38 10.10
CA ALA A 98 -17.04 3.67 11.40
C ALA A 98 -16.52 2.78 12.54
N HIS A 99 -16.02 1.58 12.22
CA HIS A 99 -15.45 0.64 13.20
C HIS A 99 -13.97 0.88 13.49
N VAL A 100 -13.32 1.82 12.79
CA VAL A 100 -11.92 2.16 13.03
C VAL A 100 -11.82 2.98 14.30
N HIS A 101 -11.18 2.42 15.32
CA HIS A 101 -11.03 3.04 16.64
C HIS A 101 -9.58 3.05 17.13
N ASP A 102 -8.67 2.39 16.43
CA ASP A 102 -7.26 2.42 16.76
C ASP A 102 -6.62 3.75 16.32
N SER A 103 -5.65 4.21 17.10
CA SER A 103 -5.03 5.53 16.90
C SER A 103 -4.28 5.64 15.57
N MET A 104 -3.74 4.53 15.05
CA MET A 104 -3.02 4.52 13.78
C MET A 104 -3.98 4.70 12.60
N GLY A 105 -5.07 3.94 12.56
CA GLY A 105 -6.13 4.03 11.56
C GLY A 105 -6.84 5.38 11.60
N LEU A 106 -7.17 5.89 12.79
CA LEU A 106 -7.78 7.22 12.92
C LEU A 106 -6.87 8.33 12.40
N ASN A 107 -5.58 8.32 12.75
CA ASN A 107 -4.61 9.28 12.21
C ASN A 107 -4.50 9.18 10.69
N ALA A 108 -4.47 7.96 10.15
CA ALA A 108 -4.41 7.75 8.70
C ALA A 108 -5.65 8.31 7.98
N LEU A 109 -6.85 8.11 8.53
CA LEU A 109 -8.09 8.68 7.99
C LEU A 109 -8.12 10.22 8.06
N ILE A 110 -7.54 10.82 9.11
CA ILE A 110 -7.37 12.27 9.23
C ILE A 110 -6.37 12.78 8.18
N GLU A 111 -5.22 12.13 8.01
CA GLU A 111 -4.23 12.49 6.98
C GLU A 111 -4.80 12.40 5.56
N LEU A 112 -5.78 11.52 5.34
CA LEU A 112 -6.53 11.39 4.09
C LEU A 112 -7.69 12.41 3.95
N GLY A 113 -7.99 13.19 4.99
CA GLY A 113 -9.10 14.15 5.01
C GLY A 113 -10.49 13.52 5.06
N LEU A 114 -10.59 12.24 5.44
CA LEU A 114 -11.86 11.51 5.58
C LEU A 114 -12.52 11.75 6.94
N LEU A 115 -11.71 12.06 7.96
CA LEU A 115 -12.17 12.50 9.27
C LEU A 115 -11.70 13.93 9.52
N LEU A 116 -12.52 14.71 10.23
CA LEU A 116 -12.12 16.01 10.72
C LEU A 116 -11.21 15.83 11.94
N SER A 117 -10.05 16.50 11.93
CA SER A 117 -9.24 16.67 13.14
C SER A 117 -10.05 17.50 14.14
N ASN A 118 -10.40 16.93 15.30
CA ASN A 118 -10.93 17.68 16.43
C ASN A 118 -9.83 18.44 17.17
#